data_AF-A0A4U0XRB0-F1
#
_entry.id   AF-A0A4U0XRB0-F1
#
_cell.length_a   1.000
_cell.length_b   1.000
_cell.length_c   1.000
_cell.angle_alpha   90.00
_cell.angle_beta   90.00
_cell.angle_gamma   90.00
#
_symmetry.space_group_name_H-M   'P 1'
#
loop_
_entity.id
_entity.type
_entity.pdbx_description
1 polymer ?
#
loop_
_entity_poly.entity_id
_entity_poly.type
_entity_poly.pdbx_seq_one_letter_code
_entity_poly.pdbx_strand_id
1 'polypeptide(L)'
;MRYQDWDVLLFPQGSHVPLREFRTACFSQQDPRTMTTTPLLSAFVPALSAGAPFQVSVHSWSQPGSMILGAEGNGNVGGGGYVPGTVYQWRVKIVVDGGVVAGEKFAEEASWPRQMDSSSATDTEGKKLPLSFPRFHRSILAQSHWNAKRTFVPFLP
;
A
#
# COMPACT_ATOMS: atom_id res chain seq x y z
N MET A 1 -7.55 7.80 -1.79
CA MET A 1 -7.01 7.86 -0.42
C MET A 1 -5.74 8.70 -0.40
N ARG A 2 -5.60 9.72 0.48
CA ARG A 2 -4.44 10.65 0.49
C ARG A 2 -3.62 10.60 1.79
N TYR A 3 -2.29 10.72 1.68
CA TYR A 3 -1.36 11.01 2.78
C TYR A 3 -0.26 11.96 2.31
N GLN A 4 -0.22 13.18 2.87
CA GLN A 4 0.71 14.23 2.41
C GLN A 4 0.60 14.42 0.88
N ASP A 5 1.69 14.19 0.15
CA ASP A 5 1.78 14.27 -1.31
C ASP A 5 1.49 12.94 -2.01
N TRP A 6 1.10 11.90 -1.28
CA TRP A 6 0.76 10.59 -1.85
C TRP A 6 -0.74 10.42 -1.99
N ASP A 7 -1.15 9.95 -3.16
CA ASP A 7 -2.52 9.50 -3.42
C ASP A 7 -2.53 8.04 -3.89
N VAL A 8 -3.46 7.25 -3.33
CA VAL A 8 -3.69 5.86 -3.73
C VAL A 8 -5.13 5.73 -4.18
N LEU A 9 -5.30 5.25 -5.41
CA LEU A 9 -6.58 5.07 -6.08
C LEU A 9 -6.75 3.60 -6.48
N LEU A 10 -7.96 3.07 -6.34
CA LEU A 10 -8.31 1.73 -6.80
C LEU A 10 -9.24 1.85 -7.98
N PHE A 11 -9.09 1.00 -9.00
CA PHE A 11 -9.97 0.96 -10.16
C PHE A 11 -10.39 -0.48 -10.43
N PRO A 12 -11.62 -0.74 -10.88
CA PRO A 12 -11.92 -1.97 -11.60
C PRO A 12 -10.95 -2.12 -12.78
N GLN A 13 -10.58 -3.35 -13.14
CA GLN A 13 -9.71 -3.55 -14.31
C GLN A 13 -10.34 -2.95 -15.57
N GLY A 14 -9.56 -2.16 -16.31
CA GLY A 14 -10.00 -1.48 -17.54
C GLY A 14 -10.87 -0.24 -17.32
N SER A 15 -11.19 0.14 -16.08
CA SER A 15 -11.92 1.37 -15.77
C SER A 15 -10.98 2.55 -15.56
N HIS A 16 -11.39 3.73 -16.03
CA HIS A 16 -10.75 5.01 -15.73
C HIS A 16 -11.40 5.75 -14.54
N VAL A 17 -12.48 5.19 -13.99
CA VAL A 17 -13.19 5.75 -12.84
C VAL A 17 -12.76 4.99 -11.58
N PRO A 18 -12.20 5.67 -10.57
CA PRO A 18 -11.77 5.02 -9.34
C PRO A 18 -12.94 4.56 -8.48
N LEU A 19 -12.73 3.50 -7.72
CA LEU A 19 -13.66 2.99 -6.73
C LEU A 19 -13.80 3.96 -5.56
N ARG A 20 -15.01 4.05 -5.03
CA ARG A 20 -15.28 4.79 -3.80
C ARG A 20 -14.79 4.00 -2.59
N GLU A 21 -14.04 4.69 -1.74
CA GLU A 21 -13.51 4.22 -0.47
C GLU A 21 -14.37 4.70 0.71
N PHE A 22 -14.33 3.95 1.82
CA PHE A 22 -15.03 4.26 3.07
C PHE A 22 -14.14 4.01 4.27
N ARG A 23 -14.35 4.81 5.33
CA ARG A 23 -13.51 4.81 6.55
C ARG A 23 -12.02 4.77 6.19
N THR A 24 -11.58 5.73 5.38
CA THR A 24 -10.17 5.87 5.06
C THR A 24 -9.42 6.44 6.27
N ALA A 25 -8.29 5.84 6.62
CA ALA A 25 -7.38 6.36 7.62
C ALA A 25 -5.93 6.19 7.13
N CYS A 26 -5.04 7.09 7.58
CA CYS A 26 -3.62 6.98 7.27
C CYS A 26 -2.77 7.26 8.50
N PHE A 27 -1.64 6.56 8.60
CA PHE A 27 -0.72 6.61 9.72
C PHE A 27 0.72 6.50 9.23
N SER A 28 1.65 7.16 9.93
CA SER A 28 3.06 6.80 9.85
C SER A 28 3.29 5.51 10.65
N GLN A 29 3.89 4.51 10.01
CA GLN A 29 4.30 3.26 10.65
C GLN A 29 5.82 3.13 10.56
N GLN A 30 6.48 3.09 11.71
CA GLN A 30 7.90 2.80 11.80
C GLN A 30 8.13 1.28 11.71
N ASP A 31 8.97 0.82 10.79
CA ASP A 31 9.50 -0.55 10.86
C ASP A 31 10.70 -0.55 11.84
N PRO A 32 10.58 -1.22 13.00
CA PRO A 32 11.61 -1.18 14.03
C PRO A 32 12.93 -1.84 13.60
N ARG A 33 12.92 -2.67 12.53
CA ARG A 33 14.12 -3.36 12.04
C ARG A 33 14.93 -2.48 11.09
N THR A 34 14.26 -1.65 10.31
CA THR A 34 14.89 -0.80 9.29
C THR A 34 14.94 0.66 9.70
N MET A 35 14.28 1.03 10.80
CA MET A 35 14.08 2.43 11.22
C MET A 35 13.55 3.29 10.06
N THR A 36 12.69 2.71 9.21
CA THR A 36 12.05 3.45 8.12
C THR A 36 10.62 3.78 8.50
N THR A 37 10.19 5.01 8.26
CA THR A 37 8.78 5.37 8.39
C THR A 37 8.08 5.11 7.06
N THR A 38 7.01 4.33 7.09
CA THR A 38 6.18 4.00 5.92
C THR A 38 4.75 4.50 6.16
N PRO A 39 4.15 5.24 5.22
CA PRO A 39 2.74 5.56 5.31
C PRO A 39 1.91 4.28 5.15
N LEU A 40 1.12 3.97 6.18
CA LEU A 40 0.10 2.94 6.13
C LEU A 40 -1.24 3.61 5.85
N LEU A 41 -1.81 3.29 4.71
CA LEU A 41 -3.12 3.78 4.32
C LEU A 41 -4.11 2.61 4.30
N SER A 42 -5.25 2.78 4.97
CA SER A 42 -6.25 1.73 5.14
C SER A 42 -7.65 2.28 4.87
N ALA A 43 -8.45 1.52 4.12
CA ALA A 43 -9.85 1.84 3.83
C ALA A 43 -10.66 0.58 3.54
N PHE A 44 -11.99 0.71 3.52
CA PHE A 44 -12.91 -0.29 3.00
C PHE A 44 -13.38 0.09 1.61
N VAL A 45 -13.58 -0.92 0.75
CA VAL A 45 -14.13 -0.76 -0.59
C VAL A 45 -15.20 -1.84 -0.77
N PRO A 46 -16.49 -1.50 -0.97
CA PRO A 46 -17.56 -2.50 -1.13
C PRO A 46 -18.00 -2.71 -2.59
N ALA A 47 -17.19 -2.27 -3.56
CA ALA A 47 -17.69 -1.99 -4.91
C ALA A 47 -17.56 -3.13 -5.93
N LEU A 48 -16.82 -4.21 -5.64
CA LEU A 48 -16.56 -5.28 -6.60
C LEU A 48 -16.99 -6.66 -6.06
N SER A 49 -17.39 -7.53 -7.00
CA SER A 49 -17.69 -8.94 -6.69
C SER A 49 -16.40 -9.70 -6.36
N ALA A 50 -16.50 -10.73 -5.52
CA ALA A 50 -15.37 -11.60 -5.21
C ALA A 50 -14.75 -12.17 -6.50
N GLY A 51 -13.43 -12.14 -6.60
CA GLY A 51 -12.66 -12.57 -7.77
C GLY A 51 -12.58 -11.54 -8.90
N ALA A 52 -13.35 -10.45 -8.85
CA ALA A 52 -13.28 -9.41 -9.87
C ALA A 52 -11.90 -8.74 -9.86
N PRO A 53 -11.28 -8.54 -11.03
CA PRO A 53 -9.95 -7.96 -11.09
C PRO A 53 -9.98 -6.45 -10.84
N PHE A 54 -8.94 -5.94 -10.18
CA PHE A 54 -8.78 -4.52 -9.90
C PHE A 54 -7.32 -4.11 -10.07
N GLN A 55 -7.08 -2.81 -10.17
CA GLN A 55 -5.76 -2.21 -10.25
C GLN A 55 -5.63 -1.09 -9.23
N VAL A 56 -4.43 -0.91 -8.70
CA VAL A 56 -4.08 0.17 -7.77
C VAL A 56 -3.16 1.13 -8.48
N SER A 57 -3.48 2.42 -8.45
CA SER A 57 -2.58 3.49 -8.89
C SER A 57 -2.06 4.25 -7.69
N VAL A 58 -0.74 4.37 -7.60
CA VAL A 58 -0.05 5.16 -6.59
C VAL A 58 0.50 6.41 -7.25
N HIS A 59 0.14 7.56 -6.72
CA HIS A 59 0.52 8.88 -7.20
C HIS A 59 1.38 9.57 -6.15
N SER A 60 2.39 10.32 -6.61
CA SER A 60 3.11 11.30 -5.82
C SER A 60 2.98 12.65 -6.53
N TRP A 61 2.52 13.67 -5.83
CA TRP A 61 2.33 15.02 -6.38
C TRP A 61 3.61 15.87 -6.38
N SER A 62 4.61 15.44 -5.62
CA SER A 62 5.96 15.98 -5.60
C SER A 62 6.97 14.87 -5.89
N GLN A 63 8.20 15.22 -6.26
CA GLN A 63 9.27 14.23 -6.31
C GLN A 63 9.50 13.74 -4.88
N PRO A 64 9.24 12.46 -4.58
CA PRO A 64 9.25 12.04 -3.19
C PRO A 64 10.69 11.99 -2.67
N GLY A 65 10.96 12.69 -1.58
CA GLY A 65 12.22 12.58 -0.84
C GLY A 65 12.24 11.34 0.04
N SER A 66 13.41 10.74 0.30
CA SER A 66 13.51 9.50 1.08
C SER A 66 12.84 9.60 2.46
N MET A 67 12.02 8.59 2.80
CA MET A 67 11.30 8.50 4.09
C MET A 67 12.10 7.73 5.17
N ILE A 68 13.43 7.81 5.10
CA ILE A 68 14.31 7.26 6.14
C ILE A 68 14.07 8.11 7.39
N LEU A 69 13.95 7.48 8.57
CA LEU A 69 13.84 8.25 9.80
C LEU A 69 14.97 9.29 9.87
N GLY A 70 14.57 10.50 10.27
CA GLY A 70 15.35 11.74 10.21
C GLY A 70 14.58 12.94 9.61
N ALA A 71 13.48 12.71 8.88
CA ALA A 71 12.73 13.75 8.17
C ALA A 71 11.28 13.89 8.65
N GLU A 72 11.06 14.13 9.94
CA GLU A 72 9.80 14.74 10.39
C GLU A 72 10.06 16.19 10.80
N GLY A 73 9.55 17.12 9.99
CA GLY A 73 9.43 18.52 10.36
C GLY A 73 10.56 19.41 9.86
N ASN A 74 10.16 20.42 9.09
CA ASN A 74 10.77 21.75 8.94
C ASN A 74 12.30 21.81 8.78
N GLY A 75 12.75 22.28 7.63
CA GLY A 75 14.17 22.43 7.28
C GLY A 75 15.05 22.82 8.47
N ASN A 76 16.10 22.01 8.69
CA ASN A 76 17.05 22.02 9.81
C ASN A 76 16.66 21.13 11.00
N VAL A 77 17.23 19.93 11.04
CA VAL A 77 17.98 19.27 12.15
C VAL A 77 17.95 17.75 11.88
N GLY A 78 19.13 17.13 11.87
CA GLY A 78 19.39 15.84 11.23
C GLY A 78 18.89 14.59 11.97
N GLY A 79 18.89 13.47 11.25
CA GLY A 79 18.59 12.18 11.87
C GLY A 79 18.61 10.93 10.99
N GLY A 80 19.51 10.81 10.00
CA GLY A 80 19.68 9.59 9.21
C GLY A 80 20.10 9.86 7.76
N GLY A 81 21.27 10.46 7.56
CA GLY A 81 21.75 10.84 6.23
C GLY A 81 21.87 9.64 5.28
N TYR A 82 21.69 9.91 3.99
CA TYR A 82 22.00 8.93 2.94
C TYR A 82 23.34 8.28 3.24
N VAL A 83 23.33 6.95 3.35
CA VAL A 83 24.54 6.17 3.54
C VAL A 83 25.19 6.04 2.17
N PRO A 84 26.40 6.58 1.97
CA PRO A 84 27.08 6.49 0.68
C PRO A 84 27.20 5.03 0.22
N GLY A 85 26.96 4.77 -1.06
CA GLY A 85 26.97 3.42 -1.63
C GLY A 85 25.73 2.57 -1.34
N THR A 86 24.74 3.09 -0.59
CA THR A 86 23.45 2.44 -0.40
C THR A 86 22.50 2.80 -1.53
N VAL A 87 21.88 1.79 -2.13
CA VAL A 87 20.82 1.97 -3.14
C VAL A 87 19.48 2.08 -2.42
N TYR A 88 18.86 3.25 -2.51
CA TYR A 88 17.52 3.49 -1.97
C TYR A 88 16.45 3.08 -2.99
N GLN A 89 15.34 2.55 -2.48
CA GLN A 89 14.23 2.05 -3.28
C GLN A 89 12.91 2.30 -2.56
N TRP A 90 11.87 2.63 -3.31
CA TRP A 90 10.50 2.64 -2.85
C TRP A 90 9.95 1.24 -2.78
N ARG A 91 9.06 0.99 -1.82
CA ARG A 91 8.32 -0.27 -1.72
C ARG A 91 6.85 0.00 -1.49
N VAL A 92 6.00 -0.53 -2.36
CA VAL A 92 4.55 -0.52 -2.20
C VAL A 92 4.09 -1.93 -1.90
N LYS A 93 3.26 -2.09 -0.87
CA LYS A 93 2.61 -3.37 -0.53
C LYS A 93 1.11 -3.17 -0.49
N ILE A 94 0.39 -4.10 -1.13
CA ILE A 94 -1.06 -4.16 -1.07
C ILE A 94 -1.43 -5.28 -0.12
N VAL A 95 -2.16 -4.93 0.93
CA VAL A 95 -2.62 -5.87 1.96
C VAL A 95 -4.13 -5.91 1.94
N VAL A 96 -4.69 -7.10 1.80
CA VAL A 96 -6.13 -7.36 1.77
C VAL A 96 -6.45 -8.36 2.85
N ASP A 97 -7.38 -8.02 3.75
CA ASP A 97 -7.78 -8.85 4.90
C ASP A 97 -6.59 -9.38 5.74
N GLY A 98 -5.48 -8.63 5.76
CA GLY A 98 -4.24 -8.99 6.46
C GLY A 98 -3.19 -9.73 5.65
N GLY A 99 -3.57 -10.32 4.52
CA GLY A 99 -2.65 -10.98 3.60
C GLY A 99 -2.00 -9.97 2.66
N VAL A 100 -0.67 -10.01 2.52
CA VAL A 100 0.03 -9.28 1.45
C VAL A 100 -0.30 -9.96 0.13
N VAL A 101 -1.06 -9.29 -0.73
CA VAL A 101 -1.50 -9.83 -2.03
C VAL A 101 -0.61 -9.36 -3.18
N ALA A 102 0.08 -8.24 -3.02
CA ALA A 102 1.08 -7.75 -3.98
C ALA A 102 2.15 -6.92 -3.27
N GLY A 103 3.33 -6.90 -3.86
CA GLY A 103 4.44 -6.08 -3.43
C GLY A 103 5.35 -5.75 -4.60
N GLU A 104 5.65 -4.47 -4.77
CA GLU A 104 6.58 -3.98 -5.78
C GLU A 104 7.64 -3.07 -5.18
N LYS A 105 8.80 -3.07 -5.82
CA LYS A 105 9.91 -2.18 -5.51
C LYS A 105 10.14 -1.27 -6.71
N PHE A 106 10.35 0.00 -6.45
CA PHE A 106 10.70 0.99 -7.47
C PHE A 106 12.03 1.63 -7.11
N ALA A 107 12.82 1.99 -8.12
CA ALA A 107 14.03 2.77 -7.90
C ALA A 107 13.69 4.14 -7.28
N GLU A 108 14.64 4.76 -6.60
CA GLU A 108 14.43 6.04 -5.92
C GLU A 108 13.91 7.14 -6.87
N GLU A 109 14.45 7.16 -8.08
CA GLU A 109 14.16 8.07 -9.19
C GLU A 109 12.90 7.70 -9.99
N ALA A 110 12.11 6.72 -9.52
CA ALA A 110 10.91 6.30 -10.21
C ALA A 110 9.94 7.47 -10.45
N SER A 111 9.42 7.54 -11.67
CA SER A 111 8.33 8.46 -12.02
C SER A 111 7.00 7.94 -11.48
N TRP A 112 6.14 8.87 -11.06
CA TRP A 112 4.79 8.59 -10.58
C TRP A 112 3.78 9.23 -11.54
N PRO A 113 2.60 8.61 -11.78
CA PRO A 113 2.05 7.47 -11.05
C PRO A 113 2.61 6.09 -11.42
N ARG A 114 2.48 5.14 -10.49
CA ARG A 114 2.78 3.71 -10.70
C ARG A 114 1.51 2.89 -10.55
N GLN A 115 1.21 2.09 -11.57
CA GLN A 115 0.07 1.18 -11.57
C GLN A 115 0.52 -0.23 -11.19
N MET A 116 -0.28 -0.89 -10.35
CA MET A 116 -0.10 -2.27 -9.92
C MET A 116 -1.40 -3.03 -10.16
N ASP A 117 -1.34 -4.05 -11.02
CA ASP A 117 -2.47 -4.92 -11.39
C ASP A 117 -2.17 -6.41 -11.16
N SER A 118 -0.94 -6.72 -10.74
CA SER A 118 -0.42 -8.08 -10.64
C SER A 118 -0.22 -8.49 -9.18
N SER A 119 -0.75 -9.65 -8.83
CA SER A 119 -0.57 -10.33 -7.56
C SER A 119 0.86 -10.88 -7.41
N SER A 120 1.26 -11.13 -6.16
CA SER A 120 2.46 -11.91 -5.85
C SER A 120 2.31 -13.41 -6.14
N ALA A 121 1.09 -13.91 -6.32
CA ALA A 121 0.83 -15.29 -6.73
C ALA A 121 1.07 -15.50 -8.22
N THR A 122 1.49 -16.71 -8.59
CA THR A 122 1.74 -17.11 -9.99
C THR A 122 0.91 -18.34 -10.36
N ASP A 123 0.64 -18.50 -11.66
CA ASP A 123 0.10 -19.74 -12.21
C ASP A 123 1.18 -20.83 -12.33
N THR A 124 0.79 -21.97 -12.92
CA THR A 124 1.68 -23.13 -13.17
C THR A 124 2.82 -22.82 -14.15
N GLU A 125 2.69 -21.76 -14.95
CA GLU A 125 3.70 -21.32 -15.91
C GLU A 125 4.62 -20.23 -15.32
N GLY A 126 4.40 -19.85 -14.05
CA GLY A 126 5.16 -18.82 -13.37
C GLY A 126 4.72 -17.39 -13.72
N LYS A 127 3.64 -17.22 -14.48
CA LYS A 127 3.10 -15.89 -14.79
C LYS A 127 2.32 -15.36 -13.59
N LYS A 128 2.52 -14.09 -13.26
CA LYS A 128 1.79 -13.43 -12.17
C LYS A 128 0.30 -13.40 -12.47
N LEU A 129 -0.49 -13.74 -11.45
CA LEU A 129 -1.93 -13.65 -11.49
C LEU A 129 -2.37 -12.18 -11.34
N PRO A 130 -3.56 -11.79 -11.84
CA PRO A 130 -4.09 -10.46 -11.59
C PRO A 130 -4.46 -10.27 -10.11
N LEU A 131 -4.42 -9.03 -9.64
CA LEU A 131 -5.05 -8.63 -8.39
C LEU A 131 -6.56 -8.87 -8.48
N SER A 132 -7.10 -9.60 -7.52
CA SER A 132 -8.52 -9.98 -7.49
C SER A 132 -9.15 -9.62 -6.17
N PHE A 133 -10.40 -9.16 -6.25
CA PHE A 133 -11.15 -8.67 -5.10
C PHE A 133 -11.46 -9.83 -4.14
N PRO A 134 -11.25 -9.68 -2.82
CA PRO A 134 -11.39 -10.78 -1.87
C PRO A 134 -12.84 -11.23 -1.75
N ARG A 135 -13.04 -12.45 -1.24
CA ARG A 135 -14.36 -12.91 -0.86
C ARG A 135 -14.82 -12.13 0.38
N PHE A 136 -16.08 -11.71 0.38
CA PHE A 136 -16.64 -11.05 1.56
C PHE A 136 -16.71 -12.00 2.77
N HIS A 137 -15.99 -11.66 3.83
CA HIS A 137 -16.01 -12.38 5.10
C HIS A 137 -17.04 -11.74 6.04
N ARG A 138 -18.20 -12.39 6.23
CA ARG A 138 -19.26 -11.90 7.14
C ARG A 138 -18.78 -11.65 8.57
N SER A 139 -17.73 -12.33 9.03
CA SER A 139 -17.10 -12.11 10.33
C SER A 139 -16.62 -10.68 10.54
N ILE A 140 -16.32 -9.93 9.47
CA ILE A 140 -15.98 -8.50 9.54
C ILE A 140 -17.13 -7.68 10.11
N LEU A 141 -18.39 -8.04 9.84
CA LEU A 141 -19.57 -7.34 10.37
C LEU A 141 -19.75 -7.52 11.88
N ALA A 142 -19.20 -8.60 12.44
CA ALA A 142 -19.27 -8.88 13.88
C ALA A 142 -18.14 -8.18 14.67
N GLN A 143 -17.19 -7.52 13.99
CA GLN A 143 -16.11 -6.82 14.67
C GLN A 143 -16.62 -5.52 15.28
N SER A 144 -16.60 -5.45 16.62
CA SER A 144 -17.03 -4.28 17.39
C SER A 144 -16.08 -3.09 17.29
N HIS A 145 -14.83 -3.31 16.87
CA HIS A 145 -13.82 -2.27 16.71
C HIS A 145 -13.01 -2.52 15.43
N TRP A 146 -12.80 -1.46 14.65
CA TRP A 146 -11.88 -1.46 13.52
C TRP A 146 -10.57 -0.80 13.97
N ASN A 147 -9.46 -1.52 13.86
CA ASN A 147 -8.13 -0.97 14.12
C ASN A 147 -7.40 -0.79 12.79
N ALA A 148 -7.41 0.44 12.28
CA ALA A 148 -6.83 0.81 11.00
C ALA A 148 -5.29 0.69 10.94
N LYS A 149 -4.61 0.56 12.09
CA LYS A 149 -3.16 0.30 12.16
C LYS A 149 -2.81 -1.19 12.16
N ARG A 150 -3.79 -2.08 12.35
CA ARG A 150 -3.56 -3.51 12.47
C ARG A 150 -3.57 -4.14 11.08
N THR A 151 -2.40 -4.47 10.54
CA THR A 151 -2.31 -5.50 9.51
C THR A 151 -2.84 -6.78 10.14
N PHE A 152 -3.97 -7.30 9.67
CA PHE A 152 -4.57 -8.53 10.21
C PHE A 152 -3.49 -9.62 10.22
N VAL A 153 -3.10 -10.07 11.41
CA VAL A 153 -2.32 -11.32 11.54
C VAL A 153 -3.35 -12.42 11.33
N PRO A 154 -3.20 -13.33 10.36
CA PRO A 154 -4.12 -14.45 10.26
C PRO A 154 -4.13 -15.16 11.61
N PHE A 155 -5.33 -15.38 12.16
CA PHE A 155 -5.48 -16.33 13.24
C PHE A 155 -4.94 -17.66 12.71
N LEU A 156 -3.75 -18.05 13.15
CA LEU A 156 -3.32 -19.43 13.03
C LEU A 156 -4.26 -20.26 13.92
N PRO A 157 -4.75 -21.42 13.46
CA PRO A 157 -5.56 -22.31 14.27
C PRO A 157 -4.80 -22.81 15.50
#